data_AF-A0A934KX11-F1
#
_entry.id   AF-A0A934KX11-F1
#
_cell.length_a   1.000
_cell.length_b   1.000
_cell.length_c   1.000
_cell.angle_alpha   90.00
_cell.angle_beta   90.00
_cell.angle_gamma   90.00
#
_symmetry.space_group_name_H-M   'P 1'
#
loop_
_entity.id
_entity.type
_entity.pdbx_description
1 polymer ?
#
loop_
_entity_poly.entity_id
_entity_poly.type
_entity_poly.pdbx_seq_one_letter_code
_entity_poly.pdbx_strand_id
1 'polypeptide(L)'
;MRTDARTTELAAKPARLREVLSTRLREYDTLPPAEREARLRATELRYYLNPLLTTLPSTRATQLSAVPESLRPLVEERLAAWDKLPAEIQREILTNERLLQAMTRPAVPNAFPPLPPGMEAKVPDNLTQWQEFDARQREQLLDNFTHYFRLDERAKTRVVAALPEPKRAETARTLEQFEHLTAGERAACITALKQIGQMTPGQQAQFYANAKQWKEMPESERAAWRKVVIEFPPLPPGAGPLPPLPPGLPAKP
;
A
#
# COMPACT_ATOMS: atom_id res chain seq x y z
N MET A 1 26.42 -8.26 20.39
CA MET A 1 26.05 -9.55 21.01
C MET A 1 25.09 -10.44 20.19
N ARG A 2 24.64 -10.07 18.97
CA ARG A 2 23.67 -10.86 18.19
C ARG A 2 24.24 -11.64 16.98
N THR A 3 25.52 -11.49 16.66
CA THR A 3 26.09 -12.07 15.44
C THR A 3 26.24 -13.58 15.56
N ASP A 4 26.79 -14.08 16.67
CA ASP A 4 27.13 -15.50 16.82
C ASP A 4 25.92 -16.44 16.84
N ALA A 5 24.85 -16.08 17.57
CA ALA A 5 23.61 -16.86 17.59
C ALA A 5 22.92 -16.89 16.20
N ARG A 6 22.95 -15.77 15.46
CA ARG A 6 22.42 -15.68 14.09
C ARG A 6 23.20 -16.57 13.13
N THR A 7 24.53 -16.59 13.23
CA THR A 7 25.39 -17.43 12.38
C THR A 7 25.10 -18.92 12.63
N THR A 8 24.95 -19.31 13.89
CA THR A 8 24.61 -20.69 14.29
C THR A 8 23.23 -21.13 13.78
N GLU A 9 22.20 -20.30 13.96
CA GLU A 9 20.85 -20.61 13.46
C GLU A 9 20.79 -20.70 11.93
N LEU A 10 21.48 -19.82 11.21
CA LEU A 10 21.58 -19.88 9.74
C LEU A 10 22.32 -21.14 9.27
N ALA A 11 23.39 -21.52 9.96
CA ALA A 11 24.15 -22.72 9.63
C ALA A 11 23.29 -23.98 9.76
N ALA A 12 22.37 -24.03 10.74
CA ALA A 12 21.45 -25.15 10.94
C ALA A 12 20.33 -25.27 9.89
N LYS A 13 20.09 -24.25 9.05
CA LYS A 13 19.03 -24.32 8.02
C LYS A 13 19.48 -25.07 6.75
N PRO A 14 18.54 -25.71 6.01
CA PRO A 14 18.84 -26.27 4.69
C PRO A 14 19.41 -25.22 3.72
N ALA A 15 20.26 -25.64 2.78
CA ALA A 15 21.03 -24.74 1.91
C ALA A 15 20.16 -23.68 1.19
N ARG A 16 19.06 -24.10 0.56
CA ARG A 16 18.11 -23.21 -0.12
C ARG A 16 17.47 -22.19 0.84
N LEU A 17 17.10 -22.63 2.04
CA LEU A 17 16.48 -21.75 3.04
C LEU A 17 17.49 -20.75 3.60
N ARG A 18 18.74 -21.20 3.82
CA ARG A 18 19.85 -20.37 4.25
C ARG A 18 20.13 -19.24 3.27
N GLU A 19 20.16 -19.53 1.97
CA GLU A 19 20.36 -18.53 0.92
C GLU A 19 19.27 -17.44 0.92
N VAL A 20 18.01 -17.84 1.03
CA VAL A 20 16.87 -16.91 1.13
C VAL A 20 16.99 -16.03 2.37
N LEU A 21 17.24 -16.65 3.54
CA LEU A 21 17.36 -15.93 4.80
C LEU A 21 18.57 -14.98 4.80
N SER A 22 19.72 -15.41 4.29
CA SER A 22 20.92 -14.57 4.17
C SER A 22 20.70 -13.36 3.25
N THR A 23 19.93 -13.52 2.18
CA THR A 23 19.57 -12.41 1.29
C THR A 23 18.65 -11.42 2.00
N ARG A 24 17.61 -11.90 2.68
CA ARG A 24 16.71 -11.05 3.48
C ARG A 24 17.42 -10.31 4.59
N LEU A 25 18.35 -10.97 5.27
CA LEU A 25 19.09 -10.33 6.34
C LEU A 25 20.00 -9.22 5.81
N ARG A 26 20.64 -9.40 4.65
CA ARG A 26 21.39 -8.32 3.99
C ARG A 26 20.50 -7.14 3.63
N GLU A 27 19.30 -7.38 3.10
CA GLU A 27 18.33 -6.32 2.82
C GLU A 27 17.99 -5.54 4.09
N TYR A 28 17.69 -6.21 5.19
CA TYR A 28 17.43 -5.57 6.48
C TYR A 28 18.64 -4.77 6.99
N ASP A 29 19.85 -5.28 6.77
CA ASP A 29 21.09 -4.61 7.17
C ASP A 29 21.32 -3.28 6.42
N THR A 30 20.70 -3.08 5.24
CA THR A 30 20.75 -1.80 4.48
C THR A 30 19.69 -0.78 4.90
N LEU A 31 18.68 -1.18 5.68
CA LEU A 31 17.59 -0.29 6.06
C LEU A 31 17.97 0.66 7.20
N PRO A 32 17.41 1.89 7.20
CA PRO A 32 17.47 2.79 8.35
C PRO A 32 16.98 2.10 9.65
N PRO A 33 17.58 2.38 10.82
CA PRO A 33 17.26 1.66 12.06
C PRO A 33 15.77 1.67 12.41
N ALA A 34 15.11 2.83 12.28
CA ALA A 34 13.68 2.97 12.55
C ALA A 34 12.83 2.13 11.58
N GLU A 35 13.21 2.07 10.31
CA GLU A 35 12.50 1.29 9.29
C GLU A 35 12.66 -0.21 9.51
N ARG A 36 13.88 -0.63 9.86
CA ARG A 36 14.25 -2.02 10.14
C ARG A 36 13.50 -2.58 11.34
N GLU A 37 13.55 -1.86 12.46
CA GLU A 37 12.88 -2.25 13.71
C GLU A 37 11.39 -2.47 13.49
N ALA A 38 10.81 -1.56 12.73
CA ALA A 38 9.41 -1.53 12.47
C ALA A 38 8.99 -2.70 11.53
N ARG A 39 9.79 -2.98 10.49
CA ARG A 39 9.68 -4.24 9.69
C ARG A 39 9.73 -5.50 10.54
N LEU A 40 10.63 -5.54 11.53
CA LEU A 40 10.75 -6.70 12.42
C LEU A 40 9.49 -6.87 13.26
N ARG A 41 8.95 -5.78 13.84
CA ARG A 41 7.70 -5.84 14.60
C ARG A 41 6.51 -6.32 13.77
N ALA A 42 6.37 -5.87 12.52
CA ALA A 42 5.33 -6.36 11.63
C ALA A 42 5.49 -7.87 11.34
N THR A 43 6.73 -8.33 11.22
CA THR A 43 7.06 -9.75 11.01
C THR A 43 6.74 -10.59 12.25
N GLU A 44 7.15 -10.13 13.43
CA GLU A 44 6.87 -10.78 14.71
C GLU A 44 5.37 -10.85 14.98
N LEU A 45 4.64 -9.76 14.74
CA LEU A 45 3.17 -9.76 14.85
C LEU A 45 2.55 -10.84 13.96
N ARG A 46 2.96 -10.92 12.68
CA ARG A 46 2.44 -11.94 11.76
C ARG A 46 2.76 -13.36 12.23
N TYR A 47 3.97 -13.57 12.77
CA TYR A 47 4.38 -14.87 13.32
C TYR A 47 3.44 -15.34 14.44
N TYR A 48 3.08 -14.45 15.36
CA TYR A 48 2.15 -14.77 16.46
C TYR A 48 0.68 -14.80 16.04
N LEU A 49 0.28 -13.96 15.09
CA LEU A 49 -1.12 -13.87 14.65
C LEU A 49 -1.54 -15.07 13.80
N ASN A 50 -0.73 -15.50 12.84
CA ASN A 50 -1.11 -16.50 11.84
C ASN A 50 -1.65 -17.82 12.44
N PRO A 51 -1.00 -18.44 13.44
CA PRO A 51 -1.52 -19.67 14.06
C PRO A 51 -2.88 -19.48 14.74
N LEU A 52 -3.14 -18.27 15.26
CA LEU A 52 -4.36 -17.95 15.99
C LEU A 52 -5.57 -17.77 15.06
N LEU A 53 -5.36 -17.34 13.81
CA LEU A 53 -6.43 -17.17 12.81
C LEU A 53 -7.13 -18.49 12.48
N THR A 54 -6.39 -19.60 12.45
CA THR A 54 -6.92 -20.94 12.19
C THR A 54 -7.34 -21.70 13.45
N THR A 55 -7.08 -21.14 14.63
CA THR A 55 -7.40 -21.75 15.92
C THR A 55 -8.84 -21.41 16.32
N LEU A 56 -9.56 -22.37 16.91
CA LEU A 56 -10.92 -22.15 17.40
C LEU A 56 -10.93 -21.07 18.49
N PRO A 57 -11.88 -20.10 18.48
CA PRO A 57 -11.91 -19.01 19.45
C PRO A 57 -11.82 -19.45 20.90
N SER A 58 -12.48 -20.55 21.26
CA SER A 58 -12.47 -21.15 22.61
C SER A 58 -11.10 -21.65 23.07
N THR A 59 -10.16 -21.87 22.15
CA THR A 59 -8.81 -22.38 22.43
C THR A 59 -7.71 -21.32 22.24
N ARG A 60 -8.05 -20.14 21.67
CA ARG A 60 -7.09 -19.06 21.42
C ARG A 60 -6.54 -18.46 22.72
N ALA A 61 -7.35 -18.39 23.78
CA ALA A 61 -6.95 -17.81 25.06
C ALA A 61 -5.68 -18.48 25.65
N THR A 62 -5.56 -19.80 25.51
CA THR A 62 -4.37 -20.53 25.96
C THR A 62 -3.15 -20.21 25.10
N GLN A 63 -3.31 -20.06 23.79
CA GLN A 63 -2.21 -19.75 22.87
C GLN A 63 -1.78 -18.27 22.95
N LEU A 64 -2.65 -17.36 23.38
CA LEU A 64 -2.30 -15.95 23.63
C LEU A 64 -1.24 -15.78 24.73
N SER A 65 -1.06 -16.77 25.60
CA SER A 65 0.00 -16.77 26.62
C SER A 65 1.41 -16.82 26.01
N ALA A 66 1.56 -17.40 24.80
CA ALA A 66 2.83 -17.45 24.07
C ALA A 66 3.15 -16.13 23.37
N VAL A 67 2.19 -15.20 23.27
CA VAL A 67 2.39 -13.88 22.66
C VAL A 67 3.07 -12.95 23.68
N PRO A 68 4.18 -12.29 23.29
CA PRO A 68 4.83 -11.27 24.12
C PRO A 68 3.84 -10.21 24.59
N GLU A 69 3.97 -9.76 25.84
CA GLU A 69 3.04 -8.79 26.43
C GLU A 69 2.92 -7.50 25.62
N SER A 70 4.02 -7.05 25.02
CA SER A 70 4.06 -5.88 24.14
C SER A 70 3.25 -6.01 22.86
N LEU A 71 3.03 -7.24 22.37
CA LEU A 71 2.28 -7.52 21.14
C LEU A 71 0.85 -7.99 21.42
N ARG A 72 0.55 -8.43 22.65
CA ARG A 72 -0.74 -9.02 23.01
C ARG A 72 -1.95 -8.12 22.72
N PRO A 73 -1.95 -6.81 23.08
CA PRO A 73 -3.09 -5.94 22.77
C PRO A 73 -3.37 -5.84 21.27
N LEU A 74 -2.30 -5.82 20.47
CA LEU A 74 -2.39 -5.70 19.02
C LEU A 74 -2.87 -7.01 18.38
N VAL A 75 -2.41 -8.16 18.88
CA VAL A 75 -2.92 -9.47 18.44
C VAL A 75 -4.40 -9.61 18.78
N GLU A 76 -4.82 -9.21 19.98
CA GLU A 76 -6.22 -9.23 20.40
C GLU A 76 -7.09 -8.32 19.53
N GLU A 77 -6.64 -7.10 19.24
CA GLU A 77 -7.32 -6.18 18.31
C GLU A 77 -7.50 -6.81 16.93
N ARG A 78 -6.46 -7.45 16.40
CA ARG A 78 -6.50 -8.11 15.08
C ARG A 78 -7.39 -9.35 15.08
N LEU A 79 -7.43 -10.12 16.17
CA LEU A 79 -8.36 -11.25 16.30
C LEU A 79 -9.82 -10.78 16.43
N ALA A 80 -10.08 -9.69 17.15
CA ALA A 80 -11.41 -9.11 17.25
C ALA A 80 -11.91 -8.60 15.89
N ALA A 81 -11.03 -8.01 15.07
CA ALA A 81 -11.36 -7.64 13.69
C ALA A 81 -11.56 -8.88 12.80
N TRP A 82 -10.73 -9.92 12.95
CA TRP A 82 -10.87 -11.19 12.25
C TRP A 82 -12.24 -11.85 12.47
N ASP A 83 -12.69 -11.88 13.72
CA ASP A 83 -13.94 -12.54 14.11
C ASP A 83 -15.20 -11.80 13.60
N LYS A 84 -15.08 -10.54 13.15
CA LYS A 84 -16.17 -9.79 12.49
C LYS A 84 -16.33 -10.15 11.02
N LEU A 85 -15.33 -10.76 10.41
CA LEU A 85 -15.33 -11.05 8.97
C LEU A 85 -16.26 -12.22 8.65
N PRO A 86 -16.98 -12.18 7.51
CA PRO A 86 -17.67 -13.34 6.98
C PRO A 86 -16.70 -14.50 6.71
N ALA A 87 -17.17 -15.75 6.87
CA ALA A 87 -16.36 -16.96 6.70
C ALA A 87 -15.74 -17.08 5.29
N GLU A 88 -16.41 -16.54 4.27
CA GLU A 88 -15.90 -16.46 2.90
C GLU A 88 -14.63 -15.61 2.83
N ILE A 89 -14.64 -14.44 3.49
CA ILE A 89 -13.52 -13.51 3.51
C ILE A 89 -12.37 -14.07 4.37
N GLN A 90 -12.69 -14.71 5.50
CA GLN A 90 -11.67 -15.41 6.28
C GLN A 90 -10.94 -16.47 5.45
N ARG A 91 -11.67 -17.30 4.69
CA ARG A 91 -11.05 -18.29 3.79
C ARG A 91 -10.17 -17.65 2.74
N GLU A 92 -10.62 -16.56 2.12
CA GLU A 92 -9.85 -15.83 1.10
C GLU A 92 -8.55 -15.23 1.66
N ILE A 93 -8.60 -14.69 2.89
CA ILE A 93 -7.39 -14.17 3.56
C ILE A 93 -6.38 -15.28 3.84
N LEU A 94 -6.84 -16.46 4.27
CA LEU A 94 -5.96 -17.60 4.57
C LEU A 94 -5.28 -18.20 3.33
N THR A 95 -5.85 -17.99 2.14
CA THR A 95 -5.28 -18.46 0.86
C THR A 95 -4.54 -17.37 0.10
N ASN A 96 -4.82 -16.09 0.37
CA ASN A 96 -4.17 -14.94 -0.26
C ASN A 96 -3.20 -14.24 0.69
N GLU A 97 -1.91 -14.56 0.54
CA GLU A 97 -0.83 -13.97 1.36
C GLU A 97 -0.79 -12.43 1.30
N ARG A 98 -1.28 -11.80 0.21
CA ARG A 98 -1.32 -10.33 0.14
C ARG A 98 -2.41 -9.76 1.05
N LEU A 99 -3.56 -10.42 1.15
CA LEU A 99 -4.62 -10.06 2.09
C LEU A 99 -4.19 -10.31 3.54
N LEU A 100 -3.47 -11.41 3.78
CA LEU A 100 -2.90 -11.71 5.10
C LEU A 100 -1.91 -10.63 5.54
N GLN A 101 -1.06 -10.15 4.63
CA GLN A 101 -0.13 -9.04 4.88
C GLN A 101 -0.85 -7.70 5.15
N ALA A 102 -2.01 -7.48 4.54
CA ALA A 102 -2.78 -6.27 4.76
C ALA A 102 -3.24 -6.12 6.22
N MET A 103 -3.46 -7.23 6.93
CA MET A 103 -3.88 -7.23 8.34
C MET A 103 -2.82 -6.67 9.28
N THR A 104 -1.54 -6.83 8.95
CA THR A 104 -0.40 -6.39 9.76
C THR A 104 0.33 -5.22 9.11
N ARG A 105 -0.35 -4.50 8.19
CA ARG A 105 0.26 -3.40 7.46
C ARG A 105 0.62 -2.23 8.38
N PRO A 106 1.79 -1.62 8.24
CA PRO A 106 2.23 -0.45 9.00
C PRO A 106 1.54 0.85 8.55
N ALA A 107 1.46 1.87 9.42
CA ALA A 107 0.95 3.21 9.08
C ALA A 107 1.92 4.11 8.30
N VAL A 108 3.02 3.58 7.76
CA VAL A 108 3.89 4.40 6.91
C VAL A 108 3.26 4.68 5.54
N PRO A 109 3.49 5.88 4.97
CA PRO A 109 3.31 6.10 3.54
C PRO A 109 4.16 5.08 2.77
N ASN A 110 3.55 4.35 1.82
CA ASN A 110 4.13 3.21 1.09
C ASN A 110 4.23 1.89 1.88
N ALA A 111 3.19 1.54 2.62
CA ALA A 111 3.06 0.26 3.33
C ALA A 111 3.10 -1.01 2.44
N PHE A 112 3.15 -0.88 1.12
CA PHE A 112 3.33 -2.02 0.23
C PHE A 112 4.82 -2.34 0.07
N PRO A 113 5.19 -3.64 0.00
CA PRO A 113 6.58 -4.01 -0.23
C PRO A 113 7.09 -3.37 -1.53
N PRO A 114 8.36 -2.94 -1.56
CA PRO A 114 8.97 -2.40 -2.77
C PRO A 114 8.86 -3.42 -3.91
N LEU A 115 8.68 -2.93 -5.13
CA LEU A 115 8.57 -3.78 -6.31
C LEU A 115 9.81 -4.67 -6.45
N PRO A 116 9.64 -5.94 -6.89
CA PRO A 116 10.77 -6.77 -7.29
C PRO A 116 11.61 -6.06 -8.38
N PRO A 117 12.94 -6.24 -8.40
CA PRO A 117 13.78 -5.74 -9.49
C PRO A 117 13.24 -6.20 -10.86
N GLY A 118 13.09 -5.28 -11.82
CA GLY A 118 12.53 -5.55 -13.14
C GLY A 118 11.01 -5.34 -13.28
N MET A 119 10.29 -4.99 -12.21
CA MET A 119 8.89 -4.55 -12.23
C MET A 119 8.74 -3.03 -12.10
N GLU A 120 9.65 -2.26 -12.68
CA GLU A 120 9.59 -0.80 -12.68
C GLU A 120 8.33 -0.33 -13.40
N ALA A 121 7.43 0.34 -12.69
CA ALA A 121 6.28 0.97 -13.33
C ALA A 121 6.75 2.17 -14.15
N LYS A 122 6.34 2.22 -15.42
CA LYS A 122 6.53 3.41 -16.24
C LYS A 122 5.67 4.54 -15.69
N VAL A 123 6.33 5.55 -15.12
CA VAL A 123 5.68 6.80 -14.72
C VAL A 123 5.20 7.53 -15.98
N PRO A 124 3.95 8.03 -16.03
CA PRO A 124 3.45 8.77 -17.19
C PRO A 124 4.27 10.04 -17.47
N ASP A 125 4.53 10.34 -18.75
CA ASP A 125 5.37 11.48 -19.17
C ASP A 125 4.82 12.84 -18.70
N ASN A 126 3.49 12.97 -18.60
CA ASN A 126 2.81 14.16 -18.08
C ASN A 126 3.08 14.39 -16.58
N LEU A 127 3.40 13.34 -15.80
CA LEU A 127 3.81 13.53 -14.42
C LEU A 127 5.26 14.01 -14.32
N THR A 128 6.13 13.57 -15.22
CA THR A 128 7.50 14.10 -15.32
C THR A 128 7.47 15.60 -15.59
N GLN A 129 6.63 16.05 -16.51
CA GLN A 129 6.40 17.49 -16.77
C GLN A 129 5.82 18.21 -15.55
N TRP A 130 4.85 17.59 -14.84
CA TRP A 130 4.30 18.15 -13.61
C TRP A 130 5.37 18.36 -12.53
N GLN A 131 6.40 17.50 -12.50
CA GLN A 131 7.51 17.60 -11.55
C GLN A 131 8.51 18.71 -11.87
N GLU A 132 8.54 19.22 -13.10
CA GLU A 132 9.39 20.37 -13.45
C GLU A 132 8.87 21.67 -12.83
N PHE A 133 7.56 21.76 -12.55
CA PHE A 133 6.97 22.91 -11.88
C PHE A 133 7.38 22.97 -10.40
N ASP A 134 7.57 24.17 -9.86
CA ASP A 134 7.75 24.35 -8.42
C ASP A 134 6.41 24.20 -7.65
N ALA A 135 6.48 24.20 -6.32
CA ALA A 135 5.31 24.04 -5.46
C ALA A 135 4.22 25.11 -5.70
N ARG A 136 4.63 26.36 -5.98
CA ARG A 136 3.71 27.48 -6.19
C ARG A 136 3.04 27.38 -7.56
N GLN A 137 3.79 27.02 -8.59
CA GLN A 137 3.27 26.78 -9.93
C GLN A 137 2.25 25.65 -9.94
N ARG A 138 2.55 24.54 -9.26
CA ARG A 138 1.60 23.42 -9.12
C ARG A 138 0.32 23.83 -8.40
N GLU A 139 0.42 24.58 -7.31
CA GLU A 139 -0.75 25.09 -6.58
C GLU A 139 -1.61 26.00 -7.45
N GLN A 140 -0.99 26.93 -8.18
CA GLN A 140 -1.70 27.81 -9.09
C GLN A 140 -2.43 27.04 -10.22
N LEU A 141 -1.84 25.97 -10.75
CA LEU A 141 -2.50 25.12 -11.75
C LEU A 141 -3.73 24.39 -11.17
N LEU A 142 -3.64 23.87 -9.95
CA LEU A 142 -4.77 23.23 -9.26
C LEU A 142 -5.88 24.23 -8.91
N ASP A 143 -5.50 25.45 -8.53
CA ASP A 143 -6.46 26.54 -8.26
C ASP A 143 -7.18 26.98 -9.53
N ASN A 144 -6.46 27.12 -10.64
CA ASN A 144 -7.05 27.43 -11.94
C ASN A 144 -8.05 26.35 -12.38
N PHE A 145 -7.71 25.07 -12.14
CA PHE A 145 -8.61 23.95 -12.41
C PHE A 145 -9.87 24.02 -11.54
N THR A 146 -9.73 24.35 -10.25
CA THR A 146 -10.88 24.57 -9.35
C THR A 146 -11.75 25.73 -9.82
N HIS A 147 -11.11 26.83 -10.25
CA HIS A 147 -11.78 28.04 -10.70
C HIS A 147 -12.61 27.79 -11.97
N TYR A 148 -12.14 26.94 -12.89
CA TYR A 148 -12.86 26.58 -14.11
C TYR A 148 -14.31 26.13 -13.84
N PHE A 149 -14.56 25.31 -12.83
CA PHE A 149 -15.90 24.81 -12.50
C PHE A 149 -16.82 25.86 -11.87
N ARG A 150 -16.30 27.05 -11.55
CA ARG A 150 -17.09 28.20 -11.07
C ARG A 150 -17.43 29.18 -12.20
N LEU A 151 -16.86 28.99 -13.38
CA LEU A 151 -17.12 29.83 -14.55
C LEU A 151 -18.51 29.53 -15.14
N ASP A 152 -19.08 30.51 -15.84
CA ASP A 152 -20.24 30.28 -16.70
C ASP A 152 -19.87 29.50 -17.98
N GLU A 153 -20.86 28.91 -18.64
CA GLU A 153 -20.66 28.08 -19.84
C GLU A 153 -19.98 28.81 -21.00
N ARG A 154 -20.21 30.12 -21.13
CA ARG A 154 -19.58 30.94 -22.18
C ARG A 154 -18.09 31.15 -21.89
N ALA A 155 -17.72 31.32 -20.63
CA ALA A 155 -16.33 31.41 -20.18
C ALA A 155 -15.63 30.05 -20.31
N LYS A 156 -16.25 28.95 -19.89
CA LYS A 156 -15.73 27.58 -20.06
C LYS A 156 -15.42 27.26 -21.53
N THR A 157 -16.37 27.53 -22.43
CA THR A 157 -16.21 27.33 -23.88
C THR A 157 -15.00 28.10 -24.42
N ARG A 158 -14.80 29.35 -23.98
CA ARG A 158 -13.64 30.17 -24.38
C ARG A 158 -12.32 29.58 -23.91
N VAL A 159 -12.26 29.08 -22.67
CA VAL A 159 -11.06 28.45 -22.11
C VAL A 159 -10.66 27.23 -22.94
N VAL A 160 -11.61 26.34 -23.24
CA VAL A 160 -11.34 25.14 -24.05
C VAL A 160 -10.96 25.52 -25.49
N ALA A 161 -11.66 26.47 -26.11
CA ALA A 161 -11.39 26.90 -27.48
C ALA A 161 -10.00 27.54 -27.66
N ALA A 162 -9.42 28.12 -26.60
CA ALA A 162 -8.07 28.69 -26.63
C ALA A 162 -6.95 27.62 -26.73
N LEU A 163 -7.26 26.35 -26.47
CA LEU A 163 -6.29 25.25 -26.56
C LEU A 163 -6.07 24.83 -28.02
N PRO A 164 -4.84 24.46 -28.42
CA PRO A 164 -4.56 23.91 -29.75
C PRO A 164 -5.07 22.45 -29.87
N GLU A 165 -5.37 22.01 -31.09
CA GLU A 165 -5.59 20.59 -31.36
C GLU A 165 -4.25 19.82 -31.34
N PRO A 166 -4.20 18.56 -30.86
CA PRO A 166 -5.31 17.72 -30.39
C PRO A 166 -5.68 17.89 -28.90
N LYS A 167 -4.95 18.74 -28.16
CA LYS A 167 -5.12 18.91 -26.70
C LYS A 167 -6.49 19.45 -26.33
N ARG A 168 -7.12 20.24 -27.20
CA ARG A 168 -8.48 20.74 -27.04
C ARG A 168 -9.49 19.61 -26.88
N ALA A 169 -9.53 18.66 -27.83
CA ALA A 169 -10.46 17.54 -27.79
C ALA A 169 -10.23 16.58 -26.60
N GLU A 170 -8.98 16.38 -26.20
CA GLU A 170 -8.65 15.62 -24.98
C GLU A 170 -9.14 16.34 -23.73
N THR A 171 -8.80 17.63 -23.58
CA THR A 171 -9.17 18.44 -22.43
C THR A 171 -10.68 18.57 -22.29
N ALA A 172 -11.41 18.76 -23.39
CA ALA A 172 -12.87 18.82 -23.39
C ALA A 172 -13.49 17.53 -22.80
N ARG A 173 -13.04 16.36 -23.25
CA ARG A 173 -13.50 15.06 -22.74
C ARG A 173 -13.17 14.87 -21.26
N THR A 174 -11.97 15.26 -20.84
CA THR A 174 -11.59 15.18 -19.42
C THR A 174 -12.45 16.10 -18.57
N LEU A 175 -12.68 17.35 -18.99
CA LEU A 175 -13.50 18.30 -18.23
C LEU A 175 -14.96 17.83 -18.11
N GLU A 176 -15.53 17.25 -19.17
CA GLU A 176 -16.87 16.64 -19.14
C GLU A 176 -16.98 15.54 -18.06
N GLN A 177 -15.98 14.67 -17.94
CA GLN A 177 -15.97 13.65 -16.89
C GLN A 177 -15.97 14.25 -15.48
N PHE A 178 -15.29 15.39 -15.27
CA PHE A 178 -15.25 16.07 -13.98
C PHE A 178 -16.51 16.90 -13.68
N GLU A 179 -17.29 17.30 -14.69
CA GLU A 179 -18.59 17.95 -14.49
C GLU A 179 -19.60 16.99 -13.84
N HIS A 180 -19.50 15.69 -14.11
CA HIS A 180 -20.33 14.65 -13.48
C HIS A 180 -20.00 14.41 -12.00
N LEU A 181 -18.83 14.86 -11.53
CA LEU A 181 -18.44 14.72 -10.12
C LEU A 181 -19.12 15.78 -9.25
N THR A 182 -19.34 15.47 -7.98
CA THR A 182 -19.74 16.46 -6.98
C THR A 182 -18.57 17.38 -6.62
N ALA A 183 -18.84 18.51 -5.98
CA ALA A 183 -17.80 19.41 -5.49
C ALA A 183 -16.82 18.72 -4.51
N GLY A 184 -17.33 17.83 -3.66
CA GLY A 184 -16.53 17.04 -2.72
C GLY A 184 -15.60 16.04 -3.43
N GLU A 185 -16.12 15.32 -4.44
CA GLU A 185 -15.33 14.39 -5.25
C GLU A 185 -14.24 15.11 -6.04
N ARG A 186 -14.54 16.26 -6.65
CA ARG A 186 -13.54 17.09 -7.32
C ARG A 186 -12.44 17.54 -6.35
N ALA A 187 -12.82 18.00 -5.14
CA ALA A 187 -11.84 18.39 -4.13
C ALA A 187 -10.95 17.22 -3.69
N ALA A 188 -11.51 16.00 -3.59
CA ALA A 188 -10.74 14.79 -3.31
C ALA A 188 -9.74 14.47 -4.43
N CYS A 189 -10.15 14.57 -5.70
CA CYS A 189 -9.25 14.42 -6.85
C CYS A 189 -8.09 15.43 -6.82
N ILE A 190 -8.38 16.70 -6.54
CA ILE A 190 -7.35 17.76 -6.45
C ILE A 190 -6.39 17.48 -5.30
N THR A 191 -6.90 17.05 -4.15
CA THR A 191 -6.07 16.67 -3.01
C THR A 191 -5.14 15.51 -3.36
N ALA A 192 -5.64 14.49 -4.06
CA ALA A 192 -4.84 13.36 -4.53
C ALA A 192 -3.75 13.81 -5.53
N LEU A 193 -4.08 14.70 -6.48
CA LEU A 193 -3.09 15.26 -7.41
C LEU A 193 -2.00 16.06 -6.70
N LYS A 194 -2.37 16.86 -5.68
CA LYS A 194 -1.41 17.59 -4.84
C LYS A 194 -0.46 16.62 -4.13
N GLN A 195 -0.99 15.52 -3.57
CA GLN A 195 -0.17 14.49 -2.92
C GLN A 195 0.80 13.82 -3.89
N ILE A 196 0.35 13.41 -5.08
CA ILE A 196 1.21 12.81 -6.11
C ILE A 196 2.32 13.78 -6.50
N GLY A 197 2.01 15.08 -6.63
CA GLY A 197 3.00 16.13 -6.92
C GLY A 197 4.07 16.30 -5.84
N GLN A 198 3.79 15.91 -4.59
CA GLN A 198 4.71 15.99 -3.45
C GLN A 198 5.51 14.70 -3.22
N MET A 199 5.13 13.60 -3.88
CA MET A 199 5.82 12.32 -3.77
C MET A 199 7.20 12.37 -4.43
N THR A 200 8.18 11.65 -3.87
CA THR A 200 9.46 11.43 -4.54
C THR A 200 9.31 10.48 -5.73
N PRO A 201 10.26 10.44 -6.69
CA PRO A 201 10.18 9.53 -7.83
C PRO A 201 9.99 8.06 -7.44
N GLY A 202 10.65 7.61 -6.36
CA GLY A 202 10.49 6.24 -5.86
C GLY A 202 9.09 5.96 -5.30
N GLN A 203 8.47 6.93 -4.62
CA GLN A 203 7.10 6.79 -4.09
C GLN A 203 6.07 6.77 -5.23
N GLN A 204 6.27 7.57 -6.28
CA GLN A 204 5.41 7.58 -7.46
C GLN A 204 5.50 6.27 -8.23
N ALA A 205 6.71 5.76 -8.48
CA ALA A 205 6.90 4.47 -9.13
C ALA A 205 6.15 3.36 -8.38
N GLN A 206 6.22 3.35 -7.05
CA GLN A 206 5.46 2.42 -6.22
C GLN A 206 3.95 2.63 -6.36
N PHE A 207 3.47 3.88 -6.33
CA PHE A 207 2.05 4.20 -6.51
C PHE A 207 1.51 3.66 -7.85
N TYR A 208 2.18 3.92 -8.97
CA TYR A 208 1.72 3.48 -10.29
C TYR A 208 1.78 1.96 -10.45
N ALA A 209 2.77 1.29 -9.87
CA ALA A 209 2.82 -0.15 -9.90
C ALA A 209 1.67 -0.78 -9.11
N ASN A 210 1.38 -0.24 -7.93
CA ASN A 210 0.23 -0.65 -7.12
C ASN A 210 -1.08 -0.37 -7.87
N ALA A 211 -1.22 0.79 -8.51
CA ALA A 211 -2.40 1.17 -9.28
C ALA A 211 -2.61 0.26 -10.50
N LYS A 212 -1.53 -0.12 -11.19
CA LYS A 212 -1.58 -1.09 -12.30
C LYS A 212 -2.09 -2.44 -11.81
N GLN A 213 -1.51 -2.96 -10.74
CA GLN A 213 -1.95 -4.22 -10.13
C GLN A 213 -3.40 -4.15 -9.67
N TRP A 214 -3.83 -3.04 -9.06
CA TRP A 214 -5.22 -2.83 -8.67
C TRP A 214 -6.18 -2.81 -9.86
N LYS A 215 -5.76 -2.22 -10.99
CA LYS A 215 -6.56 -2.18 -12.22
C LYS A 215 -6.72 -3.56 -12.87
N GLU A 216 -5.68 -4.38 -12.81
CA GLU A 216 -5.67 -5.76 -13.33
C GLU A 216 -6.41 -6.75 -12.41
N MET A 217 -6.67 -6.35 -11.16
CA MET A 217 -7.33 -7.18 -10.15
C MET A 217 -8.82 -7.39 -10.46
N PRO A 218 -9.33 -8.64 -10.37
CA PRO A 218 -10.77 -8.94 -10.46
C PRO A 218 -11.58 -8.14 -9.43
N GLU A 219 -12.84 -7.81 -9.74
CA GLU A 219 -13.68 -7.05 -8.80
C GLU A 219 -13.95 -7.84 -7.51
N SER A 220 -14.02 -9.17 -7.57
CA SER A 220 -14.12 -10.02 -6.38
C SER A 220 -12.95 -9.82 -5.43
N GLU A 221 -11.73 -9.82 -5.95
CA GLU A 221 -10.51 -9.62 -5.17
C GLU A 221 -10.41 -8.16 -4.67
N ARG A 222 -10.79 -7.16 -5.49
CA ARG A 222 -10.88 -5.75 -5.04
C ARG A 222 -11.89 -5.57 -3.90
N ALA A 223 -13.05 -6.23 -3.98
CA ALA A 223 -14.07 -6.19 -2.93
C ALA A 223 -13.56 -6.81 -1.61
N ALA A 224 -12.82 -7.91 -1.69
CA ALA A 224 -12.16 -8.51 -0.54
C ALA A 224 -11.12 -7.56 0.07
N TRP A 225 -10.26 -6.95 -0.76
CA TRP A 225 -9.30 -5.94 -0.32
C TRP A 225 -9.95 -4.76 0.41
N ARG A 226 -11.06 -4.22 -0.12
CA ARG A 226 -11.77 -3.12 0.55
C ARG A 226 -12.24 -3.51 1.95
N LYS A 227 -12.81 -4.71 2.11
CA LYS A 227 -13.26 -5.21 3.42
C LYS A 227 -12.10 -5.37 4.40
N VAL A 228 -10.99 -5.95 3.94
CA VAL A 228 -9.79 -6.14 4.79
C VAL A 228 -9.18 -4.80 5.21
N VAL A 229 -9.00 -3.87 4.28
CA VAL A 229 -8.34 -2.58 4.57
C VAL A 229 -9.18 -1.69 5.52
N ILE A 230 -10.51 -1.86 5.50
CA ILE A 230 -11.45 -1.17 6.41
C ILE A 230 -11.40 -1.76 7.82
N GLU A 231 -11.50 -3.09 7.94
CA GLU A 231 -11.51 -3.77 9.26
C GLU A 231 -10.12 -3.80 9.91
N PHE A 232 -9.06 -3.76 9.10
CA PHE A 232 -7.67 -3.74 9.54
C PHE A 232 -7.01 -2.39 9.21
N PRO A 233 -7.21 -1.38 10.08
CA PRO A 233 -6.49 -0.13 9.95
C PRO A 233 -4.98 -0.38 10.05
N PRO A 234 -4.15 0.50 9.48
CA PRO A 234 -2.72 0.32 9.56
C PRO A 234 -2.24 0.39 11.02
N LEU A 235 -1.18 -0.35 11.34
CA LEU A 235 -0.55 -0.35 12.65
C LEU A 235 -0.06 1.05 13.03
N PRO A 236 -0.12 1.46 14.30
CA PRO A 236 0.29 2.80 14.74
C PRO A 236 1.73 3.17 14.32
N PRO A 237 2.05 4.48 14.26
CA PRO A 237 3.38 4.96 13.90
C PRO A 237 4.49 4.28 14.73
N GLY A 238 5.54 3.80 14.06
CA GLY A 238 6.58 2.95 14.65
C GLY A 238 6.57 1.50 14.17
N ALA A 239 5.61 1.12 13.31
CA ALA A 239 5.48 -0.23 12.75
C ALA A 239 6.07 -0.45 11.34
N GLY A 240 6.44 0.60 10.57
CA GLY A 240 7.38 0.59 9.41
C GLY A 240 7.12 -0.38 8.26
N PRO A 241 7.62 -0.10 7.04
CA PRO A 241 7.12 -0.68 5.78
C PRO A 241 7.18 -2.21 5.78
N LEU A 242 6.31 -2.94 5.06
CA LEU A 242 6.31 -4.41 5.12
C LEU A 242 7.58 -5.03 4.50
N PRO A 243 8.06 -6.20 4.98
CA PRO A 243 9.08 -6.96 4.26
C PRO A 243 8.56 -7.46 2.89
N PRO A 244 9.42 -7.54 1.86
CA PRO A 244 9.02 -8.09 0.57
C PRO A 244 8.70 -9.58 0.66
N LEU A 245 7.73 -10.02 -0.14
CA LEU A 245 7.46 -11.44 -0.37
C LEU A 245 8.70 -12.16 -0.92
N PRO A 246 9.13 -13.30 -0.36
CA PRO A 246 10.22 -14.11 -0.90
C PRO A 246 10.00 -14.41 -2.39
N PRO A 247 10.99 -14.19 -3.27
CA PRO A 247 10.88 -14.59 -4.67
C PRO A 247 10.64 -16.11 -4.75
N GLY A 248 9.62 -16.53 -5.51
CA GLY A 248 9.39 -17.94 -5.85
C GLY A 248 8.53 -18.75 -4.88
N LEU A 249 7.75 -18.12 -3.99
CA LEU A 249 6.63 -18.80 -3.35
C LEU A 249 5.43 -18.80 -4.30
N PRO A 250 4.98 -19.95 -4.83
CA PRO A 250 3.74 -19.99 -5.59
C PRO A 250 2.59 -19.52 -4.68
N ALA A 251 1.67 -18.73 -5.24
CA ALA A 251 0.36 -18.57 -4.62
C ALA A 251 -0.17 -19.98 -4.37
N LYS A 252 -0.46 -20.28 -3.10
CA LYS A 252 -0.99 -21.58 -2.72
C LYS A 252 -2.28 -21.79 -3.54
N PRO A 253 -2.47 -22.95 -4.19
CA PRO A 253 -3.70 -23.23 -4.94
C PRO A 253 -4.93 -23.14 -4.03
#